data_AF-A0A976Q673-F1
#
_entry.id   AF-A0A976Q673-F1
#
_cell.length_a   1.000
_cell.length_b   1.000
_cell.length_c   1.000
_cell.angle_alpha   90.00
_cell.angle_beta   90.00
_cell.angle_gamma   90.00
#
_symmetry.space_group_name_H-M   'P 1'
#
loop_
_entity.id
_entity.type
_entity.pdbx_description
1 polymer ?
#
loop_
_entity_poly.entity_id
_entity_poly.type
_entity_poly.pdbx_seq_one_letter_code
_entity_poly.pdbx_strand_id
1 'polypeptide(L)'
;MSEGLLGGVLHAFRIPFTGLIIGSVAVIIMSLISTYSEKRGVILRACIITILVKMIISPYAPLTAHLSVFLQGLLGEILLGKKELKFIPIIMLGMLTSLLSSFQKIIFLTLIYGKTLWESIDQFSSFVIKEVFKIKNAGSDIKISNVLIFSYIGIHLLGGFVSGFYAFRLNKKLKGLHSERITDLKNELTVFISERKPEGIKAEKPRRKRFFKFSRIAIFLFLVFLLLLSYFYNGNEYFNSQSLIVMLLRSLVLMLIWFKFISPALLKFFRKKLNNRTGKFSSDIDGIIKILPTLKAIVQFSWKKSSEKKGLKRITLFADYTLAIILNDESTI
;
A
#
# COMPACT_ATOMS: atom_id res chain seq x y z
N MET A 1 3.48 4.61 9.33
CA MET A 1 2.89 3.33 9.81
C MET A 1 1.82 2.70 8.90
N SER A 2 1.16 3.45 8.00
CA SER A 2 0.10 2.89 7.13
C SER A 2 0.57 1.73 6.25
N GLU A 3 1.72 1.83 5.59
CA GLU A 3 2.14 0.78 4.68
C GLU A 3 2.65 -0.51 5.36
N GLY A 4 3.26 -0.38 6.55
CA GLY A 4 3.79 -1.54 7.29
C GLY A 4 2.69 -2.36 7.96
N LEU A 5 1.79 -1.70 8.71
CA LEU A 5 0.72 -2.36 9.44
C LEU A 5 -0.44 -2.74 8.50
N LEU A 6 -0.93 -1.78 7.71
CA LEU A 6 -2.05 -2.00 6.80
C LEU A 6 -1.64 -2.89 5.63
N GLY A 7 -0.42 -2.74 5.10
CA GLY A 7 0.08 -3.61 4.03
C GLY A 7 0.24 -5.07 4.47
N GLY A 8 0.71 -5.32 5.69
CA GLY A 8 0.80 -6.67 6.26
C GLY A 8 -0.58 -7.31 6.46
N VAL A 9 -1.55 -6.54 6.97
CA VAL A 9 -2.94 -6.98 7.15
C VAL A 9 -3.62 -7.24 5.79
N LEU A 10 -3.55 -6.30 4.86
CA LEU A 10 -4.17 -6.43 3.53
C LEU A 10 -3.56 -7.59 2.73
N HIS A 11 -2.25 -7.83 2.85
CA HIS A 11 -1.59 -8.97 2.23
C HIS A 11 -2.06 -10.30 2.84
N ALA A 12 -2.26 -10.34 4.16
CA ALA A 12 -2.83 -11.51 4.84
C ALA A 12 -4.28 -11.80 4.41
N PHE A 13 -5.08 -10.76 4.16
CA PHE A 13 -6.47 -10.87 3.68
C PHE A 13 -6.61 -11.05 2.15
N ARG A 14 -5.49 -11.03 1.39
CA ARG A 14 -5.46 -11.16 -0.08
C ARG A 14 -6.40 -10.20 -0.82
N ILE A 15 -6.58 -8.99 -0.30
CA ILE A 15 -7.46 -8.01 -0.92
C ILE A 15 -6.85 -7.56 -2.25
N PRO A 16 -7.56 -7.64 -3.40
CA PRO A 16 -7.05 -7.11 -4.66
C PRO A 16 -6.85 -5.59 -4.56
N PHE A 17 -5.92 -5.03 -5.33
CA PHE A 17 -5.60 -3.59 -5.33
C PHE A 17 -5.05 -3.03 -4.00
N THR A 18 -4.35 -3.85 -3.21
CA THR A 18 -3.68 -3.39 -1.97
C THR A 18 -2.82 -2.14 -2.18
N GLY A 19 -2.12 -2.03 -3.32
CA GLY A 19 -1.30 -0.87 -3.66
C GLY A 19 -2.09 0.44 -3.69
N LEU A 20 -3.32 0.42 -4.23
CA LEU A 20 -4.19 1.61 -4.26
C LEU A 20 -4.66 1.99 -2.86
N ILE A 21 -5.05 1.01 -2.05
CA ILE A 21 -5.50 1.27 -0.67
C ILE A 21 -4.35 1.85 0.15
N ILE A 22 -3.17 1.23 0.10
CA ILE A 22 -1.98 1.67 0.83
C ILE A 22 -1.56 3.08 0.39
N GLY A 23 -1.48 3.32 -0.93
CA GLY A 23 -1.18 4.64 -1.48
C GLY A 23 -2.21 5.68 -1.02
N SER A 24 -3.49 5.31 -1.00
CA SER A 24 -4.56 6.22 -0.58
C SER A 24 -4.41 6.64 0.88
N VAL A 25 -4.13 5.68 1.77
CA VAL A 25 -3.89 5.98 3.18
C VAL A 25 -2.61 6.80 3.36
N ALA A 26 -1.57 6.56 2.56
CA ALA A 26 -0.37 7.39 2.57
C ALA A 26 -0.68 8.85 2.21
N VAL A 27 -1.46 9.10 1.16
CA VAL A 27 -1.89 10.45 0.75
C VAL A 27 -2.66 11.15 1.86
N ILE A 28 -3.60 10.45 2.51
CA ILE A 28 -4.36 10.97 3.65
C ILE A 28 -3.40 11.38 4.78
N ILE A 29 -2.50 10.48 5.21
CA ILE A 29 -1.59 10.76 6.32
C ILE A 29 -0.63 11.91 5.98
N MET A 30 -0.04 11.92 4.79
CA MET A 30 0.87 13.00 4.37
C MET A 30 0.15 14.36 4.33
N SER A 31 -1.12 14.38 3.88
CA SER A 31 -1.92 15.60 3.88
C SER A 31 -2.27 16.09 5.29
N LEU A 32 -2.53 15.19 6.23
CA LEU A 32 -2.76 15.54 7.64
C LEU A 32 -1.47 16.05 8.29
N ILE A 33 -0.33 15.38 8.04
CA ILE A 33 0.98 15.85 8.52
C ILE A 33 1.26 17.27 8.01
N SER A 34 1.10 17.52 6.70
CA SER A 34 1.28 18.86 6.13
C SER A 34 0.37 19.91 6.78
N THR A 35 -0.84 19.51 7.12
CA THR A 35 -1.87 20.41 7.64
C THR A 35 -1.63 20.83 9.09
N TYR A 36 -1.12 19.92 9.93
CA TYR A 36 -0.94 20.12 11.37
C TYR A 36 0.52 20.35 11.77
N SER A 37 1.50 20.15 10.86
CA SER A 37 2.91 20.44 11.12
C SER A 37 3.34 21.77 10.52
N GLU A 38 4.01 22.58 11.32
CA GLU A 38 4.56 23.86 10.85
C GLU A 38 5.93 23.76 10.17
N LYS A 39 6.64 22.64 10.38
CA LYS A 39 8.03 22.47 9.93
C LYS A 39 8.09 21.80 8.56
N ARG A 40 8.97 22.31 7.69
CA ARG A 40 9.36 21.63 6.44
C ARG A 40 10.21 20.39 6.76
N GLY A 41 10.15 19.40 5.88
CA GLY A 41 10.85 18.13 5.99
C GLY A 41 10.16 17.09 6.87
N VAL A 42 9.01 17.42 7.49
CA VAL A 42 8.33 16.51 8.42
C VAL A 42 7.68 15.34 7.70
N ILE A 43 7.16 15.53 6.48
CA ILE A 43 6.61 14.44 5.68
C ILE A 43 7.72 13.46 5.32
N LEU A 44 8.84 13.98 4.82
CA LEU A 44 9.99 13.15 4.46
C LEU A 44 10.58 12.43 5.69
N ARG A 45 10.69 13.11 6.84
CA ARG A 45 11.14 12.51 8.11
C ARG A 45 10.22 11.37 8.54
N ALA A 46 8.90 11.56 8.48
CA ALA A 46 7.91 10.53 8.84
C ALA A 46 7.98 9.30 7.91
N CYS A 47 8.21 9.52 6.61
CA CYS A 47 8.42 8.45 5.64
C CYS A 47 9.72 7.68 5.91
N ILE A 48 10.82 8.38 6.19
CA ILE A 48 12.09 7.73 6.57
C ILE A 48 11.89 6.87 7.81
N ILE A 49 11.31 7.40 8.89
CA ILE A 49 11.02 6.63 10.12
C ILE A 49 10.14 5.41 9.80
N THR A 50 9.12 5.57 8.96
CA THR A 50 8.26 4.45 8.53
C THR A 50 9.06 3.35 7.81
N ILE A 51 10.02 3.72 6.96
CA ILE A 51 10.93 2.77 6.29
C ILE A 51 11.83 2.07 7.31
N LEU A 52 12.39 2.81 8.28
CA LEU A 52 13.24 2.23 9.34
C LEU A 52 12.49 1.16 10.12
N VAL A 53 11.30 1.51 10.62
CA VAL A 53 10.45 0.60 11.38
C VAL A 53 10.08 -0.64 10.55
N LYS A 54 9.76 -0.46 9.25
CA LYS A 54 9.46 -1.58 8.35
C LYS A 54 10.67 -2.50 8.13
N MET A 55 11.87 -1.93 8.04
CA MET A 55 13.11 -2.71 7.93
C MET A 55 13.45 -3.47 9.22
N ILE A 56 13.11 -2.93 10.39
CA ILE A 56 13.30 -3.58 11.69
C ILE A 56 12.30 -4.73 11.86
N ILE A 57 11.01 -4.49 11.60
CA ILE A 57 9.94 -5.48 11.80
C ILE A 57 9.98 -6.58 10.74
N SER A 58 10.33 -6.25 9.49
CA SER A 58 10.32 -7.19 8.37
C SER A 58 11.54 -6.96 7.46
N PRO A 59 12.73 -7.43 7.87
CA PRO A 59 13.99 -7.19 7.14
C PRO A 59 14.04 -7.76 5.72
N TYR A 60 13.13 -8.67 5.38
CA TYR A 60 13.03 -9.31 4.07
C TYR A 60 12.00 -8.66 3.14
N ALA A 61 11.44 -7.50 3.52
CA ALA A 61 10.49 -6.79 2.66
C ALA A 61 11.16 -6.39 1.31
N PRO A 62 10.44 -6.48 0.17
CA PRO A 62 11.00 -6.13 -1.12
C PRO A 62 11.53 -4.70 -1.12
N LEU A 63 12.76 -4.50 -1.60
CA LEU A 63 13.38 -3.18 -1.64
C LEU A 63 12.55 -2.16 -2.43
N THR A 64 11.89 -2.61 -3.49
CA THR A 64 11.01 -1.79 -4.31
C THR A 64 9.86 -1.18 -3.49
N ALA A 65 9.42 -1.83 -2.40
CA ALA A 65 8.43 -1.26 -1.50
C ALA A 65 9.03 -0.11 -0.66
N HIS A 66 10.26 -0.24 -0.16
CA HIS A 66 10.92 0.84 0.57
C HIS A 66 11.20 2.06 -0.32
N LEU A 67 11.63 1.82 -1.57
CA LEU A 67 11.83 2.87 -2.55
C LEU A 67 10.53 3.60 -2.88
N SER A 68 9.42 2.86 -3.03
CA SER A 68 8.09 3.44 -3.23
C SER A 68 7.72 4.41 -2.11
N VAL A 69 7.83 3.98 -0.84
CA VAL A 69 7.49 4.83 0.33
C VAL A 69 8.32 6.11 0.34
N PHE A 70 9.62 5.99 0.02
CA PHE A 70 10.54 7.12 0.01
C PHE A 70 10.16 8.13 -1.07
N LEU A 71 9.91 7.66 -2.30
CA LEU A 71 9.50 8.50 -3.42
C LEU A 71 8.13 9.15 -3.18
N GLN A 72 7.18 8.43 -2.57
CA GLN A 72 5.89 9.00 -2.14
C GLN A 72 6.09 10.12 -1.11
N GLY A 73 6.97 9.92 -0.13
CA GLY A 73 7.31 10.94 0.87
C GLY A 73 8.00 12.17 0.25
N LEU A 74 8.88 11.96 -0.73
CA LEU A 74 9.54 13.04 -1.47
C LEU A 74 8.51 13.85 -2.26
N LEU A 75 7.61 13.19 -2.99
CA LEU A 75 6.50 13.86 -3.69
C LEU A 75 5.59 14.61 -2.73
N GLY A 76 5.29 14.01 -1.57
CA GLY A 76 4.53 14.64 -0.49
C GLY A 76 5.18 15.92 0.00
N GLU A 77 6.48 15.89 0.27
CA GLU A 77 7.24 17.06 0.71
C GLU A 77 7.31 18.16 -0.37
N ILE A 78 7.52 17.79 -1.63
CA ILE A 78 7.58 18.76 -2.74
C ILE A 78 6.23 19.45 -2.96
N LEU A 79 5.14 18.68 -2.97
CA LEU A 79 3.80 19.19 -3.27
C LEU A 79 3.14 19.87 -2.06
N LEU A 80 3.33 19.32 -0.86
CA LEU A 80 2.65 19.75 0.36
C LEU A 80 3.58 20.45 1.37
N GLY A 81 4.85 20.69 1.04
CA GLY A 81 5.80 21.41 1.90
C GLY A 81 5.47 22.90 2.11
N LYS A 82 4.42 23.42 1.47
CA LYS A 82 3.86 24.74 1.71
C LYS A 82 2.65 24.62 2.65
N LYS A 83 2.58 25.48 3.68
CA LYS A 83 1.63 25.41 4.81
C LYS A 83 0.12 25.49 4.45
N GLU A 84 -0.21 25.85 3.22
CA GLU A 84 -1.60 26.07 2.82
C GLU A 84 -2.24 24.79 2.31
N LEU A 85 -3.39 24.43 2.91
CA LEU A 85 -4.23 23.32 2.47
C LEU A 85 -4.83 23.65 1.09
N LYS A 86 -4.11 23.30 0.03
CA LYS A 86 -4.55 23.52 -1.35
C LYS A 86 -5.12 22.23 -1.95
N PHE A 87 -6.23 22.40 -2.65
CA PHE A 87 -6.90 21.31 -3.36
C PHE A 87 -5.98 20.64 -4.38
N ILE A 88 -5.36 21.44 -5.26
CA ILE A 88 -4.58 20.94 -6.40
C ILE A 88 -3.38 20.07 -5.95
N PRO A 89 -2.49 20.51 -5.03
CA PRO A 89 -1.36 19.70 -4.60
C PRO A 89 -1.75 18.37 -3.96
N ILE A 90 -2.86 18.31 -3.22
CA ILE A 90 -3.33 17.06 -2.59
C ILE A 90 -3.87 16.09 -3.63
N ILE A 91 -4.62 16.59 -4.63
CA ILE A 91 -5.09 15.78 -5.76
C ILE A 91 -3.90 15.25 -6.57
N MET A 92 -2.94 16.12 -6.91
CA MET A 92 -1.73 15.74 -7.64
C MET A 92 -0.92 14.70 -6.86
N LEU A 93 -0.79 14.84 -5.54
CA LEU A 93 -0.13 13.84 -4.72
C LEU A 93 -0.84 12.48 -4.80
N GLY A 94 -2.18 12.46 -4.71
CA GLY A 94 -2.98 11.25 -4.87
C GLY A 94 -2.74 10.54 -6.20
N MET A 95 -2.77 11.29 -7.30
CA MET A 95 -2.56 10.76 -8.65
C MET A 95 -1.12 10.28 -8.84
N LEU A 96 -0.11 11.07 -8.47
CA LEU A 96 1.30 10.73 -8.67
C LEU A 96 1.76 9.55 -7.81
N THR A 97 1.29 9.46 -6.56
CA THR A 97 1.60 8.32 -5.69
C THR A 97 1.01 7.02 -6.23
N SER A 98 -0.23 7.06 -6.75
CA SER A 98 -0.88 5.90 -7.37
C SER A 98 -0.23 5.50 -8.70
N LEU A 99 0.13 6.49 -9.53
CA LEU A 99 0.86 6.26 -10.78
C LEU A 99 2.24 5.66 -10.53
N LEU A 100 2.97 6.15 -9.53
CA LEU A 100 4.27 5.60 -9.16
C LEU A 100 4.15 4.10 -8.83
N SER A 101 3.14 3.71 -8.04
CA SER A 101 2.88 2.32 -7.72
C SER A 101 2.47 1.48 -8.94
N SER A 102 1.65 2.02 -9.86
CA SER A 102 1.27 1.30 -11.07
C SER A 102 2.45 1.08 -12.02
N PHE A 103 3.24 2.13 -12.26
CA PHE A 103 4.41 2.03 -13.13
C PHE A 103 5.46 1.10 -12.55
N GLN A 104 5.73 1.18 -11.24
CA GLN A 104 6.66 0.26 -10.59
C GLN A 104 6.25 -1.20 -10.82
N LYS A 105 4.94 -1.52 -10.78
CA LYS A 105 4.45 -2.87 -11.02
C LYS A 105 4.65 -3.31 -12.48
N ILE A 106 4.33 -2.45 -13.45
CA ILE A 106 4.50 -2.74 -14.89
C ILE A 106 5.98 -2.91 -15.24
N ILE A 107 6.84 -2.01 -14.75
CA ILE A 107 8.30 -2.08 -14.94
C ILE A 107 8.83 -3.38 -14.35
N PHE A 108 8.43 -3.74 -13.12
CA PHE A 108 8.88 -4.97 -12.48
C PHE A 108 8.43 -6.23 -13.23
N LEU A 109 7.18 -6.27 -13.72
CA LEU A 109 6.67 -7.35 -14.56
C LEU A 109 7.48 -7.48 -15.85
N THR A 110 7.74 -6.36 -16.52
CA THR A 110 8.48 -6.33 -17.79
C THR A 110 9.96 -6.69 -17.60
N LEU A 111 10.55 -6.31 -16.46
CA LEU A 111 11.93 -6.63 -16.14
C LEU A 111 12.11 -8.15 -15.92
N ILE A 112 11.20 -8.75 -15.14
CA ILE A 112 11.23 -10.18 -14.79
C ILE A 112 10.88 -11.06 -15.98
N TYR A 113 9.76 -10.77 -16.63
CA TYR A 113 9.18 -11.65 -17.65
C TYR A 113 9.51 -11.22 -19.08
N GLY A 114 10.12 -10.05 -19.28
CA GLY A 114 10.45 -9.53 -20.61
C GLY A 114 9.25 -9.02 -21.41
N LYS A 115 9.51 -8.60 -22.66
CA LYS A 115 8.44 -8.30 -23.63
C LYS A 115 7.64 -9.53 -24.04
N THR A 116 8.25 -10.71 -23.91
CA THR A 116 7.63 -12.01 -24.16
C THR A 116 6.36 -12.24 -23.35
N LEU A 117 6.23 -11.68 -22.14
CA LEU A 117 4.97 -11.72 -21.39
C LEU A 117 3.83 -11.03 -22.13
N TRP A 118 4.08 -9.80 -22.58
CA TRP A 118 3.08 -8.97 -23.26
C TRP A 118 2.71 -9.57 -24.61
N GLU A 119 3.71 -10.07 -25.35
CA GLU A 119 3.51 -10.81 -26.61
C GLU A 119 2.68 -12.07 -26.41
N SER A 120 2.95 -12.85 -25.35
CA SER A 120 2.19 -14.07 -25.03
C SER A 120 0.73 -13.74 -24.69
N ILE A 121 0.49 -12.61 -23.99
CA ILE A 121 -0.88 -12.13 -23.72
C ILE A 121 -1.59 -11.76 -25.02
N ASP A 122 -0.90 -11.07 -25.94
CA ASP A 122 -1.48 -10.69 -27.24
C ASP A 122 -1.78 -11.91 -28.11
N GLN A 123 -0.88 -12.89 -28.15
CA GLN A 123 -1.07 -14.16 -28.86
C GLN A 123 -2.22 -14.98 -28.29
N PHE A 124 -2.26 -15.16 -26.96
CA PHE A 124 -3.36 -15.87 -26.30
C PHE A 124 -4.70 -15.17 -26.51
N SER A 125 -4.73 -13.84 -26.42
CA SER A 125 -5.94 -13.06 -26.66
C SER A 125 -6.45 -13.22 -28.09
N SER A 126 -5.53 -13.18 -29.06
CA SER A 126 -5.85 -13.40 -30.47
C SER A 126 -6.42 -14.79 -30.71
N PHE A 127 -5.84 -15.81 -30.08
CA PHE A 127 -6.35 -17.18 -30.10
C PHE A 127 -7.78 -17.25 -29.53
N VAL A 128 -8.03 -16.67 -28.35
CA VAL A 128 -9.36 -16.67 -27.73
C VAL A 128 -10.40 -15.97 -28.61
N ILE A 129 -10.08 -14.81 -29.18
CA ILE A 129 -11.01 -14.07 -30.04
C ILE A 129 -11.35 -14.84 -31.32
N LYS A 130 -10.35 -15.45 -31.96
CA LYS A 130 -10.53 -16.18 -33.22
C LYS A 130 -11.20 -17.53 -33.02
N GLU A 131 -10.75 -18.32 -32.06
CA GLU A 131 -11.18 -19.71 -31.89
C GLU A 131 -12.42 -19.85 -31.01
N VAL A 132 -12.49 -19.09 -29.90
CA VAL A 132 -13.61 -19.19 -28.94
C VAL A 132 -14.79 -18.33 -29.39
N PHE A 133 -14.52 -17.07 -29.75
CA PHE A 133 -15.58 -16.13 -30.14
C PHE A 133 -15.89 -16.15 -31.64
N LYS A 134 -15.12 -16.89 -32.45
CA LYS A 134 -15.30 -17.06 -33.91
C LYS A 134 -15.34 -15.72 -34.69
N ILE A 135 -14.73 -14.67 -34.14
CA ILE A 135 -14.70 -13.35 -34.78
C ILE A 135 -13.50 -13.28 -35.73
N LYS A 136 -13.74 -13.59 -37.02
CA LYS A 136 -12.67 -13.68 -38.04
C LYS A 136 -12.06 -12.32 -38.44
N ASN A 137 -12.80 -11.23 -38.25
CA ASN A 137 -12.40 -9.86 -38.64
C ASN A 137 -12.19 -8.92 -37.43
N ALA A 138 -11.93 -9.47 -36.24
CA ALA A 138 -11.50 -8.63 -35.12
C ALA A 138 -10.11 -8.08 -35.48
N GLY A 139 -10.06 -6.80 -35.84
CA GLY A 139 -8.86 -6.15 -36.38
C GLY A 139 -7.60 -6.48 -35.59
N SER A 140 -6.57 -6.90 -36.32
CA SER A 140 -5.22 -7.26 -35.85
C SER A 140 -4.44 -6.15 -35.15
N ASP A 141 -5.02 -4.95 -35.02
CA ASP A 141 -4.31 -3.76 -34.57
C ASP A 141 -4.44 -3.51 -33.08
N ILE A 142 -5.43 -4.11 -32.41
CA ILE A 142 -5.64 -3.92 -30.97
C ILE A 142 -4.82 -4.94 -30.18
N LYS A 143 -3.66 -4.50 -29.69
CA LYS A 143 -2.86 -5.25 -28.71
C LYS A 143 -3.56 -5.22 -27.35
N ILE A 144 -4.13 -6.36 -26.93
CA ILE A 144 -4.81 -6.51 -25.63
C ILE A 144 -3.86 -6.17 -24.48
N SER A 145 -2.57 -6.47 -24.61
CA SER A 145 -1.53 -6.08 -23.66
C SER A 145 -1.52 -4.58 -23.38
N ASN A 146 -1.60 -3.74 -24.42
CA ASN A 146 -1.68 -2.28 -24.28
C ASN A 146 -2.97 -1.87 -23.59
N VAL A 147 -4.11 -2.44 -23.98
CA VAL A 147 -5.42 -2.15 -23.36
C VAL A 147 -5.37 -2.46 -21.86
N LEU A 148 -4.78 -3.60 -21.48
CA LEU A 148 -4.59 -3.98 -20.07
C LEU A 148 -3.70 -2.99 -19.32
N ILE A 149 -2.56 -2.59 -19.91
CA ILE A 149 -1.64 -1.63 -19.30
C ILE A 149 -2.32 -0.27 -19.08
N PHE A 150 -2.96 0.28 -20.13
CA PHE A 150 -3.63 1.57 -20.04
C PHE A 150 -4.84 1.54 -19.10
N SER A 151 -5.61 0.46 -19.12
CA SER A 151 -6.74 0.28 -18.19
C SER A 151 -6.25 0.21 -16.74
N TYR A 152 -5.17 -0.54 -16.50
CA TYR A 152 -4.56 -0.64 -15.17
C TYR A 152 -4.05 0.72 -14.66
N ILE A 153 -3.37 1.49 -15.51
CA ILE A 153 -2.92 2.85 -15.20
C ILE A 153 -4.14 3.77 -14.96
N GLY A 154 -5.17 3.68 -15.80
CA GLY A 154 -6.41 4.47 -15.68
C GLY A 154 -7.12 4.23 -14.35
N ILE A 155 -7.26 2.96 -13.92
CA ILE A 155 -7.82 2.61 -12.61
C ILE A 155 -6.99 3.24 -11.48
N HIS A 156 -5.66 3.24 -11.60
CA HIS A 156 -4.80 3.85 -10.59
C HIS A 156 -4.89 5.37 -10.58
N LEU A 157 -5.02 6.00 -11.74
CA LEU A 157 -5.20 7.43 -11.87
C LEU A 157 -6.51 7.88 -11.22
N LEU A 158 -7.61 7.16 -11.50
CA LEU A 158 -8.91 7.41 -10.89
C LEU A 158 -8.88 7.18 -9.38
N GLY A 159 -8.30 6.07 -8.93
CA GLY A 159 -8.15 5.78 -7.50
C GLY A 159 -7.32 6.86 -6.78
N GLY A 160 -6.23 7.33 -7.40
CA GLY A 160 -5.41 8.42 -6.89
C GLY A 160 -6.16 9.75 -6.80
N PHE A 161 -6.95 10.08 -7.82
CA PHE A 161 -7.83 11.24 -7.80
C PHE A 161 -8.85 11.17 -6.67
N VAL A 162 -9.57 10.05 -6.55
CA VAL A 162 -10.56 9.82 -5.47
C VAL A 162 -9.90 9.91 -4.10
N SER A 163 -8.70 9.35 -3.94
CA SER A 163 -7.95 9.43 -2.69
C SER A 163 -7.56 10.86 -2.34
N GLY A 164 -7.00 11.62 -3.30
CA GLY A 164 -6.62 13.01 -3.06
C GLY A 164 -7.85 13.86 -2.72
N PHE A 165 -8.97 13.60 -3.39
CA PHE A 165 -10.22 14.30 -3.15
C PHE A 165 -10.77 14.02 -1.75
N TYR A 166 -10.76 12.76 -1.36
CA TYR A 166 -11.12 12.34 -0.01
C TYR A 166 -10.20 12.94 1.04
N ALA A 167 -8.88 12.92 0.81
CA ALA A 167 -7.90 13.52 1.71
C ALA A 167 -8.16 15.02 1.90
N PHE A 168 -8.42 15.77 0.82
CA PHE A 168 -8.75 17.20 0.92
C PHE A 168 -10.02 17.45 1.74
N ARG A 169 -11.10 16.71 1.45
CA ARG A 169 -12.37 16.83 2.19
C ARG A 169 -12.19 16.51 3.67
N LEU A 170 -11.42 15.47 3.98
CA LEU A 170 -11.14 15.07 5.35
C LEU A 170 -10.38 16.17 6.11
N ASN A 171 -9.32 16.74 5.53
CA ASN A 171 -8.59 17.84 6.15
C ASN A 171 -9.49 19.06 6.40
N LYS A 172 -10.33 19.43 5.43
CA LYS A 172 -11.28 20.55 5.59
C LYS A 172 -12.28 20.29 6.72
N LYS A 173 -12.80 19.07 6.81
CA LYS A 173 -13.73 18.66 7.89
C LYS A 173 -13.05 18.69 9.26
N LEU A 174 -11.81 18.21 9.37
CA LEU A 174 -11.05 18.18 10.62
C LEU A 174 -10.63 19.57 11.09
N LYS A 175 -10.28 20.50 10.18
CA LYS A 175 -10.07 21.91 10.54
C LYS A 175 -11.35 22.62 11.00
N GLY A 176 -12.50 22.24 10.46
CA GLY A 176 -13.79 22.84 10.80
C GLY A 176 -14.46 22.26 12.05
N LEU A 177 -13.86 21.25 12.69
CA LEU A 177 -14.34 20.73 13.96
C LEU A 177 -14.07 21.77 15.05
N HIS A 178 -15.14 22.30 15.66
CA HIS A 178 -15.06 23.27 16.74
C HIS A 178 -14.24 22.75 17.92
N SER A 179 -13.39 23.61 18.49
CA SER A 179 -12.53 23.34 19.63
C SER A 179 -13.30 22.80 20.84
N GLU A 180 -14.50 23.32 21.08
CA GLU A 180 -15.37 22.93 22.20
C GLU A 180 -15.74 21.44 22.15
N ARG A 181 -16.16 20.93 20.99
CA ARG A 181 -16.52 19.51 20.82
C ARG A 181 -15.31 18.57 20.96
N ILE A 182 -14.10 19.06 20.64
CA ILE A 182 -12.86 18.31 20.82
C ILE A 182 -12.50 18.24 22.31
N THR A 183 -12.68 19.34 23.04
CA THR A 183 -12.49 19.40 24.50
C THR A 183 -13.41 18.42 25.22
N ASP A 184 -14.69 18.35 24.83
CA ASP A 184 -15.63 17.38 25.40
C ASP A 184 -15.18 15.93 25.16
N LEU A 185 -14.76 15.60 23.94
CA LEU A 185 -14.26 14.26 23.59
C LEU A 185 -13.01 13.89 24.39
N LYS A 186 -12.12 14.86 24.65
CA LYS A 186 -10.92 14.64 25.48
C LYS A 186 -11.29 14.42 26.94
N ASN A 187 -12.22 15.20 27.48
CA ASN A 187 -12.69 15.05 28.85
C ASN A 187 -13.30 13.66 29.06
N GLU A 188 -14.16 13.22 28.13
CA GLU A 188 -14.71 11.86 28.14
C GLU A 188 -13.64 10.77 28.00
N LEU A 189 -12.60 10.98 27.19
CA LEU A 189 -11.48 10.04 27.07
C LEU A 189 -10.70 9.93 28.39
N THR A 190 -10.45 11.04 29.08
CA THR A 190 -9.76 11.05 30.38
C THR A 190 -10.53 10.24 31.42
N VAL A 191 -11.85 10.42 31.48
CA VAL A 191 -12.74 9.61 32.34
C VAL A 191 -12.65 8.14 31.94
N PHE A 192 -12.72 7.82 30.64
CA PHE A 192 -12.62 6.45 30.14
C PHE A 192 -11.28 5.76 30.47
N ILE A 193 -10.17 6.50 30.46
CA ILE A 193 -8.85 5.97 30.84
C ILE A 193 -8.76 5.77 32.35
N SER A 194 -9.30 6.69 33.16
CA SER A 194 -9.30 6.60 34.62
C SER A 194 -10.14 5.43 35.16
N GLU A 195 -11.27 5.14 34.51
CA GLU A 195 -12.14 4.01 34.86
C GLU A 195 -11.57 2.63 34.45
N ARG A 196 -10.53 2.61 33.63
CA ARG A 196 -9.90 1.37 33.19
C ARG A 196 -8.91 0.85 34.22
N LYS A 197 -9.21 -0.34 34.76
CA LYS A 197 -8.16 -1.18 35.35
C LYS A 197 -7.12 -1.51 34.28
N PRO A 198 -5.81 -1.55 34.62
CA PRO A 198 -4.76 -1.88 33.67
C PRO A 198 -4.98 -3.31 33.15
N GLU A 199 -5.55 -3.42 31.96
CA GLU A 199 -5.61 -4.69 31.24
C GLU A 199 -4.18 -5.02 30.78
N GLY A 200 -3.52 -5.90 31.53
CA GLY A 200 -2.34 -6.60 31.06
C GLY A 200 -2.62 -7.17 29.67
N ILE A 201 -1.66 -7.02 28.76
CA ILE A 201 -1.75 -7.49 27.37
C ILE A 201 -1.95 -9.00 27.39
N LYS A 202 -3.20 -9.46 27.43
CA LYS A 202 -3.53 -10.86 27.17
C LYS A 202 -3.41 -11.05 25.67
N ALA A 203 -2.35 -11.72 25.25
CA ALA A 203 -2.22 -12.20 23.90
C ALA A 203 -3.38 -13.17 23.61
N GLU A 204 -4.41 -12.70 22.91
CA GLU A 204 -5.41 -13.60 22.34
C GLU A 204 -4.69 -14.52 21.36
N LYS A 205 -4.72 -15.83 21.64
CA LYS A 205 -4.16 -16.84 20.74
C LYS A 205 -4.92 -16.73 19.41
N PRO A 206 -4.23 -16.52 18.26
CA PRO A 206 -4.92 -16.46 16.98
C PRO A 206 -5.60 -17.81 16.74
N ARG A 207 -6.94 -17.82 16.69
CA ARG A 207 -7.70 -18.97 16.23
C ARG A 207 -7.33 -19.22 14.77
N ARG A 208 -6.40 -20.15 14.53
CA ARG A 208 -6.05 -20.66 13.20
C ARG A 208 -7.29 -21.28 12.57
N LYS A 209 -8.09 -20.49 11.87
CA LYS A 209 -9.06 -21.04 10.92
C LYS A 209 -8.26 -21.64 9.76
N ARG A 210 -8.24 -22.96 9.72
CA ARG A 210 -7.61 -23.83 8.72
C ARG A 210 -8.37 -23.77 7.39
N PHE A 211 -8.60 -22.58 6.85
CA PHE A 211 -9.21 -22.40 5.54
C PHE A 211 -8.24 -21.62 4.67
N PHE A 212 -7.97 -22.17 3.48
CA PHE A 212 -7.09 -21.63 2.42
C PHE A 212 -5.59 -21.98 2.47
N LYS A 213 -5.27 -23.27 2.51
CA LYS A 213 -4.05 -23.80 1.87
C LYS A 213 -4.24 -24.16 0.38
N PHE A 214 -5.48 -24.23 -0.11
CA PHE A 214 -5.81 -24.66 -1.48
C PHE A 214 -5.36 -23.68 -2.57
N SER A 215 -5.24 -22.38 -2.30
CA SER A 215 -4.97 -21.41 -3.37
C SER A 215 -3.57 -21.49 -3.97
N ARG A 216 -2.52 -21.87 -3.21
CA ARG A 216 -1.16 -21.96 -3.79
C ARG A 216 -0.99 -23.22 -4.63
N ILE A 217 -1.62 -24.31 -4.20
CA ILE A 217 -1.63 -25.59 -4.93
C ILE A 217 -2.51 -25.46 -6.17
N ALA A 218 -3.67 -24.80 -6.09
CA ALA A 218 -4.53 -24.54 -7.25
C ALA A 218 -3.85 -23.65 -8.29
N ILE A 219 -3.14 -22.59 -7.88
CA ILE A 219 -2.34 -21.75 -8.79
C ILE A 219 -1.21 -22.57 -9.42
N PHE A 220 -0.51 -23.41 -8.63
CA PHE A 220 0.54 -24.28 -9.15
C PHE A 220 -0.02 -25.31 -10.15
N LEU A 221 -1.12 -25.99 -9.82
CA LEU A 221 -1.80 -26.94 -10.71
C LEU A 221 -2.32 -26.26 -11.98
N PHE A 222 -2.85 -25.03 -11.87
CA PHE A 222 -3.27 -24.25 -13.03
C PHE A 222 -2.09 -23.87 -13.94
N LEU A 223 -0.94 -23.49 -13.36
CA LEU A 223 0.27 -23.21 -14.13
C LEU A 223 0.84 -24.47 -14.79
N VAL A 224 0.85 -25.60 -14.09
CA VAL A 224 1.25 -26.91 -14.64
C VAL A 224 0.30 -27.34 -15.75
N PHE A 225 -1.01 -27.14 -15.56
CA PHE A 225 -2.02 -27.40 -16.59
C PHE A 225 -1.82 -26.54 -17.83
N LEU A 226 -1.57 -25.23 -17.70
CA LEU A 226 -1.24 -24.36 -18.83
C LEU A 226 0.03 -24.79 -19.56
N LEU A 227 1.04 -25.29 -18.82
CA LEU A 227 2.29 -25.77 -19.37
C LEU A 227 2.08 -27.08 -20.17
N LEU A 228 1.26 -27.99 -19.64
CA LEU A 228 0.84 -29.20 -20.37
C LEU A 228 0.02 -28.84 -21.61
N LEU A 229 -0.93 -27.92 -21.50
CA LEU A 229 -1.73 -27.45 -22.65
C LEU A 229 -0.84 -26.90 -23.75
N SER A 230 0.16 -26.08 -23.40
CA SER A 230 1.13 -25.53 -24.35
C SER A 230 1.98 -26.60 -25.02
N TYR A 231 2.30 -27.70 -24.32
CA TYR A 231 3.11 -28.79 -24.88
C TYR A 231 2.29 -29.68 -25.83
N PHE A 232 1.04 -29.97 -25.50
CA PHE A 232 0.16 -30.79 -26.33
C PHE A 232 -0.40 -30.03 -27.55
N TYR A 233 -0.46 -28.69 -27.49
CA TYR A 233 -0.98 -27.84 -28.57
C TYR A 233 0.14 -27.15 -29.39
N ASN A 234 1.31 -27.78 -29.48
CA ASN A 234 2.53 -27.28 -30.15
C ASN A 234 2.48 -27.42 -31.69
N GLY A 235 1.27 -27.45 -32.28
CA GLY A 235 1.03 -27.68 -33.71
C GLY A 235 0.59 -26.45 -34.51
N ASN A 236 0.35 -25.31 -33.87
CA ASN A 236 -0.09 -24.08 -34.56
C ASN A 236 0.89 -22.93 -34.34
N GLU A 237 1.03 -22.06 -35.35
CA GLU A 237 1.88 -20.85 -35.42
C GLU A 237 1.70 -19.83 -34.26
N TYR A 238 0.77 -20.07 -33.35
CA TYR A 238 0.38 -19.14 -32.29
C TYR A 238 1.19 -19.26 -30.99
N PHE A 239 1.87 -20.39 -30.73
CA PHE A 239 2.61 -20.61 -29.48
C PHE A 239 4.02 -21.14 -29.71
N ASN A 240 5.03 -20.28 -29.54
CA ASN A 240 6.43 -20.69 -29.56
C ASN A 240 6.84 -21.23 -28.18
N SER A 241 6.86 -22.55 -28.01
CA SER A 241 7.26 -23.21 -26.75
C SER A 241 8.65 -22.80 -26.24
N GLN A 242 9.57 -22.42 -27.14
CA GLN A 242 10.90 -21.94 -26.74
C GLN A 242 10.85 -20.58 -26.03
N SER A 243 9.95 -19.67 -26.43
CA SER A 243 9.83 -18.34 -25.81
C SER A 243 9.30 -18.43 -24.37
N LEU A 244 8.39 -19.38 -24.11
CA LEU A 244 7.87 -19.65 -22.77
C LEU A 244 8.93 -20.23 -21.83
N ILE A 245 9.72 -21.19 -22.30
CA ILE A 245 10.82 -21.79 -21.52
C ILE A 245 11.88 -20.74 -21.20
N VAL A 246 12.25 -19.90 -22.18
CA VAL A 246 13.20 -18.79 -21.98
C VAL A 246 12.65 -17.77 -20.98
N MET A 247 11.36 -17.43 -21.04
CA MET A 247 10.72 -16.53 -20.07
C MET A 247 10.78 -17.10 -18.65
N LEU A 248 10.45 -18.38 -18.47
CA LEU A 248 10.47 -19.05 -17.18
C LEU A 248 11.89 -19.12 -16.61
N LEU A 249 12.87 -19.58 -17.41
CA LEU A 249 14.27 -19.66 -17.01
C LEU A 249 14.83 -18.28 -16.66
N ARG A 250 14.58 -17.26 -17.50
CA ARG A 250 14.97 -15.88 -17.22
C ARG A 250 14.38 -15.38 -15.92
N SER A 251 13.08 -15.59 -15.69
CA SER A 251 12.43 -15.16 -14.44
C SER A 251 13.05 -15.84 -13.21
N LEU A 252 13.38 -17.13 -13.32
CA LEU A 252 14.01 -17.91 -12.25
C LEU A 252 15.42 -17.41 -11.96
N VAL A 253 16.24 -17.19 -12.99
CA VAL A 253 17.59 -16.63 -12.87
C VAL A 253 17.55 -15.23 -12.28
N LEU A 254 16.69 -14.33 -12.79
CA LEU A 254 16.55 -12.97 -12.26
C LEU A 254 16.07 -12.96 -10.82
N MET A 255 15.15 -13.84 -10.44
CA MET A 255 14.73 -13.98 -9.04
C MET A 255 15.87 -14.48 -8.15
N LEU A 256 16.63 -15.49 -8.58
CA LEU A 256 17.79 -15.99 -7.84
C LEU A 256 18.84 -14.89 -7.66
N ILE A 257 19.16 -14.14 -8.72
CA ILE A 257 20.10 -13.03 -8.65
C ILE A 257 19.59 -11.94 -7.71
N TRP A 258 18.32 -11.58 -7.84
CA TRP A 258 17.70 -10.54 -7.03
C TRP A 258 17.69 -10.90 -5.54
N PHE A 259 17.22 -12.09 -5.18
CA PHE A 259 17.13 -12.49 -3.78
C PHE A 259 18.48 -12.85 -3.15
N LYS A 260 19.40 -13.46 -3.92
CA LYS A 260 20.69 -13.91 -3.39
C LYS A 260 21.74 -12.80 -3.34
N PHE A 261 21.75 -11.88 -4.32
CA PHE A 261 22.80 -10.87 -4.44
C PHE A 261 22.29 -9.45 -4.28
N ILE A 262 21.32 -9.02 -5.11
CA ILE A 262 20.94 -7.61 -5.22
C ILE A 262 20.24 -7.12 -3.95
N SER A 263 19.19 -7.81 -3.51
CA SER A 263 18.43 -7.47 -2.31
C SER A 263 19.30 -7.41 -1.05
N PRO A 264 20.11 -8.45 -0.69
CA PRO A 264 20.97 -8.39 0.48
C PRO A 264 22.08 -7.33 0.37
N ALA A 265 22.67 -7.12 -0.81
CA ALA A 265 23.69 -6.08 -1.01
C ALA A 265 23.11 -4.67 -0.81
N LEU A 266 21.95 -4.39 -1.40
CA LEU A 266 21.25 -3.12 -1.24
C LEU A 266 20.80 -2.93 0.21
N LEU A 267 20.25 -3.95 0.86
CA LEU A 267 19.91 -3.90 2.28
C LEU A 267 21.15 -3.62 3.14
N LYS A 268 22.31 -4.21 2.85
CA LYS A 268 23.57 -3.93 3.55
C LYS A 268 24.01 -2.48 3.34
N PHE A 269 23.89 -1.95 2.13
CA PHE A 269 24.18 -0.54 1.82
C PHE A 269 23.24 0.41 2.59
N PHE A 270 21.93 0.18 2.52
CA PHE A 270 20.94 0.96 3.25
C PHE A 270 21.17 0.89 4.75
N ARG A 271 21.38 -0.31 5.31
CA ARG A 271 21.71 -0.50 6.74
C ARG A 271 22.99 0.19 7.14
N LYS A 272 24.05 0.17 6.32
CA LYS A 272 25.31 0.86 6.63
C LYS A 272 25.11 2.38 6.70
N LYS A 273 24.36 2.96 5.75
CA LYS A 273 24.03 4.41 5.78
C LYS A 273 23.05 4.76 6.91
N LEU A 274 22.12 3.87 7.23
CA LEU A 274 21.13 4.06 8.29
C LEU A 274 21.71 3.89 9.68
N ASN A 275 22.57 2.90 9.93
CA ASN A 275 23.16 2.66 11.25
C ASN A 275 24.02 3.84 11.71
N ASN A 276 24.63 4.57 10.79
CA ASN A 276 25.33 5.82 11.10
C ASN A 276 24.36 6.96 11.50
N ARG A 277 23.05 6.77 11.33
CA ARG A 277 21.98 7.74 11.65
C ARG A 277 20.90 7.18 12.58
N THR A 278 20.89 5.89 12.94
CA THR A 278 19.90 5.28 13.83
C THR A 278 19.98 5.88 15.22
N GLY A 279 21.15 6.27 15.71
CA GLY A 279 21.28 7.05 16.95
C GLY A 279 20.46 8.34 16.94
N LYS A 280 20.31 8.98 15.77
CA LYS A 280 19.52 10.22 15.60
C LYS A 280 18.00 9.99 15.57
N PHE A 281 17.55 8.78 15.21
CA PHE A 281 16.12 8.43 15.12
C PHE A 281 15.67 7.47 16.23
N SER A 282 16.58 6.96 17.06
CA SER A 282 16.26 6.05 18.17
C SER A 282 15.30 6.71 19.16
N SER A 283 15.55 7.98 19.48
CA SER A 283 14.66 8.77 20.35
C SER A 283 13.25 8.91 19.77
N ASP A 284 13.12 9.08 18.45
CA ASP A 284 11.80 9.15 17.78
C ASP A 284 11.09 7.79 17.84
N ILE A 285 11.82 6.69 17.66
CA ILE A 285 11.27 5.32 17.73
C ILE A 285 10.82 4.99 19.16
N ASP A 286 11.62 5.32 20.17
CA ASP A 286 11.27 5.14 21.58
C ASP A 286 10.06 5.99 21.97
N GLY A 287 9.96 7.21 21.43
CA GLY A 287 8.78 8.07 21.56
C GLY A 287 7.51 7.42 21.00
N ILE A 288 7.58 6.83 19.80
CA ILE A 288 6.45 6.11 19.19
C ILE A 288 6.00 4.94 20.09
N ILE A 289 6.95 4.16 20.63
CA ILE A 289 6.62 3.02 21.51
C ILE A 289 5.88 3.48 22.76
N LYS A 290 6.29 4.61 23.36
CA LYS A 290 5.63 5.19 24.54
C LYS A 290 4.20 5.67 24.26
N ILE A 291 3.89 6.07 23.03
CA ILE A 291 2.56 6.57 22.61
C ILE A 291 1.59 5.41 22.27
N LEU A 292 2.09 4.20 22.00
CA LEU A 292 1.25 3.05 21.60
C LEU A 292 0.10 2.72 22.58
N PRO A 293 0.31 2.69 23.91
CA PRO A 293 -0.78 2.44 24.86
C PRO A 293 -1.88 3.51 24.78
N THR A 294 -1.51 4.78 24.63
CA THR A 294 -2.43 5.91 24.47
C THR A 294 -3.23 5.77 23.17
N LEU A 295 -2.57 5.47 22.05
CA LEU A 295 -3.26 5.22 20.77
C LEU A 295 -4.25 4.06 20.87
N LYS A 296 -3.89 2.98 21.58
CA LYS A 296 -4.80 1.86 21.83
C LYS A 296 -6.03 2.31 22.62
N ALA A 297 -5.85 3.14 23.65
CA ALA A 297 -6.94 3.70 24.44
C ALA A 297 -7.87 4.59 23.58
N ILE A 298 -7.30 5.50 22.78
CA ILE A 298 -8.07 6.37 21.87
C ILE A 298 -8.91 5.56 20.89
N VAL A 299 -8.33 4.51 20.29
CA VAL A 299 -9.05 3.62 19.36
C VAL A 299 -10.20 2.91 20.05
N GLN A 300 -9.97 2.37 21.25
CA GLN A 300 -11.02 1.65 21.99
C GLN A 300 -12.15 2.58 22.44
N PHE A 301 -11.80 3.77 22.93
CA PHE A 301 -12.76 4.82 23.27
C PHE A 301 -13.60 5.23 22.06
N SER A 302 -12.95 5.58 20.94
CA SER A 302 -13.63 6.02 19.72
C SER A 302 -14.55 4.94 19.15
N TRP A 303 -14.16 3.66 19.26
CA TRP A 303 -14.99 2.54 18.81
C TRP A 303 -16.23 2.33 19.70
N LYS A 304 -16.10 2.57 21.02
CA LYS A 304 -17.22 2.54 21.96
C LYS A 304 -18.17 3.71 21.73
N LYS A 305 -17.66 4.94 21.62
CA LYS A 305 -18.47 6.14 21.41
C LYS A 305 -19.23 6.11 20.08
N SER A 306 -18.62 5.62 19.02
CA SER A 306 -19.27 5.49 17.70
C SER A 306 -20.39 4.43 17.63
N SER A 307 -20.61 3.65 18.70
CA SER A 307 -21.64 2.59 18.74
C SER A 307 -23.07 3.10 18.60
N GLU A 308 -23.30 4.39 18.80
CA GLU A 308 -24.58 5.07 18.53
C GLU A 308 -25.02 4.97 17.06
N LYS A 309 -24.08 4.73 16.12
CA LYS A 309 -24.36 4.51 14.71
C LYS A 309 -24.12 3.06 14.31
N LYS A 310 -24.69 2.64 13.19
CA LYS A 310 -24.52 1.29 12.59
C LYS A 310 -23.93 1.38 11.18
N GLY A 311 -23.33 0.28 10.72
CA GLY A 311 -22.79 0.14 9.36
C GLY A 311 -21.68 1.14 9.01
N LEU A 312 -21.67 1.62 7.76
CA LEU A 312 -20.67 2.56 7.26
C LEU A 312 -20.62 3.87 8.07
N LYS A 313 -21.77 4.36 8.55
CA LYS A 313 -21.85 5.57 9.37
C LYS A 313 -21.10 5.44 10.70
N ARG A 314 -21.05 4.22 11.27
CA ARG A 314 -20.23 3.94 12.47
C ARG A 314 -18.76 4.05 12.15
N ILE A 315 -18.32 3.45 11.04
CA ILE A 315 -16.91 3.43 10.64
C ILE A 315 -16.41 4.85 10.38
N THR A 316 -17.21 5.68 9.69
CA THR A 316 -16.85 7.08 9.45
C THR A 316 -16.77 7.87 10.75
N LEU A 317 -17.75 7.71 11.66
CA LEU A 317 -17.76 8.42 12.94
C LEU A 317 -16.61 7.99 13.86
N PHE A 318 -16.31 6.69 13.89
CA PHE A 318 -15.14 6.13 14.57
C PHE A 318 -13.85 6.76 14.07
N ALA A 319 -13.67 6.84 12.74
CA ALA A 319 -12.48 7.44 12.14
C ALA A 319 -12.39 8.94 12.46
N ASP A 320 -13.51 9.66 12.41
CA ASP A 320 -13.57 11.08 12.77
C ASP A 320 -13.12 11.33 14.21
N TYR A 321 -13.67 10.60 15.19
CA TYR A 321 -13.29 10.74 16.60
C TYR A 321 -11.82 10.39 16.84
N THR A 322 -11.37 9.27 16.24
CA THR A 322 -9.97 8.83 16.39
C THR A 322 -9.00 9.90 15.86
N LEU A 323 -9.27 10.43 14.67
CA LEU A 323 -8.41 11.44 14.05
C LEU A 323 -8.51 12.80 14.78
N ALA A 324 -9.71 13.22 15.18
CA ALA A 324 -9.89 14.47 15.90
C ALA A 324 -9.14 14.50 17.24
N ILE A 325 -9.15 13.39 17.98
CA ILE A 325 -8.41 13.28 19.24
C ILE A 325 -6.91 13.26 18.97
N ILE A 326 -6.42 12.40 18.07
CA ILE A 326 -4.97 12.27 17.79
C ILE A 326 -4.36 13.59 17.29
N LEU A 327 -5.06 14.33 16.43
CA LEU A 327 -4.51 15.54 15.82
C LEU A 327 -4.51 16.75 16.74
N ASN A 328 -5.32 16.72 17.81
CA ASN A 328 -5.41 17.82 18.76
C ASN A 328 -4.83 17.47 20.13
N ASP A 329 -4.36 16.26 20.35
CA ASP A 329 -3.70 15.87 21.59
C ASP A 329 -2.26 16.43 21.61
N GLU A 330 -2.01 17.36 22.53
CA GLU A 330 -0.74 18.05 22.70
C GLU A 330 0.39 17.10 23.13
N SER A 331 0.04 15.92 23.65
CA SER A 331 1.02 14.87 24.01
C SER A 331 1.55 14.06 22.82
N THR A 332 1.04 14.31 21.60
CA THR A 332 1.34 13.54 20.38
C THR A 332 2.19 14.27 19.32
N ILE A 333 2.59 15.52 19.55
CA ILE A 333 3.40 16.33 18.61
C ILE A 333 4.83 16.52 19.10
#